data_AF-A0A929GKR5-F1
#
_entry.id   AF-A0A929GKR5-F1
#
_cell.length_a   1.000
_cell.length_b   1.000
_cell.length_c   1.000
_cell.angle_alpha   90.00
_cell.angle_beta   90.00
_cell.angle_gamma   90.00
#
_symmetry.space_group_name_H-M   'P 1'
#
loop_
_entity.id
_entity.type
_entity.pdbx_description
1 polymer ?
#
loop_
_entity_poly.entity_id
_entity_poly.type
_entity_poly.pdbx_seq_one_letter_code
_entity_poly.pdbx_strand_id
1 'polypeptide(L)'
;MAQITESEVFRACRTLFGPEFQLNRDFLYYLQPAGVRSAYRKKAKVTHPDRFAISATGTQKRQQRLFQDLNQAHETVQNFLKQRERITITGFSRSRTSYTQPKRRRQDRPFGKYYHGPLPTRPLQFGLFLYYLGIIPFTAVVSAITWQRRQRPVLGDIAKRWGWLKDEQIKQVLNYRNGAYKFGERAEQLGLLTSLQVRALLLHQRTRQKQLGHYFIEQGFFDAEALNLVLTQLAEHNQTYRKDFSGHYYYYHRK
;
A
#
# COMPACT_ATOMS: atom_id res chain seq x y z
N MET A 1 22.89 4.51 -19.46
CA MET A 1 21.92 4.13 -18.40
C MET A 1 20.69 3.59 -19.10
N ALA A 2 20.36 2.31 -18.93
CA ALA A 2 19.23 1.69 -19.62
C ALA A 2 17.93 2.46 -19.26
N GLN A 3 17.26 3.00 -20.27
CA GLN A 3 15.96 3.63 -20.09
C GLN A 3 14.97 2.53 -19.73
N ILE A 4 14.54 2.48 -18.46
CA ILE A 4 13.53 1.53 -18.02
C ILE A 4 12.24 1.88 -18.75
N THR A 5 11.77 0.97 -19.59
CA THR A 5 10.56 1.21 -20.38
C THR A 5 9.32 0.99 -19.53
N GLU A 6 8.23 1.69 -19.84
CA GLU A 6 6.99 1.61 -19.06
C GLU A 6 6.41 0.19 -19.05
N SER A 7 6.54 -0.53 -20.17
CA SER A 7 6.17 -1.94 -20.33
C SER A 7 6.94 -2.88 -19.39
N GLU A 8 8.23 -2.62 -19.15
CA GLU A 8 9.05 -3.39 -18.20
C GLU A 8 8.61 -3.15 -16.76
N VAL A 9 8.28 -1.90 -16.40
CA VAL A 9 7.75 -1.58 -15.06
C VAL A 9 6.40 -2.26 -14.84
N PHE A 10 5.55 -2.28 -15.86
CA PHE A 10 4.27 -3.00 -15.81
C PHE A 10 4.48 -4.50 -15.63
N ARG A 11 5.37 -5.13 -16.40
CA ARG A 11 5.71 -6.56 -16.25
C ARG A 11 6.24 -6.86 -14.84
N ALA A 12 7.16 -6.05 -14.34
CA ALA A 12 7.70 -6.18 -12.99
C ALA A 12 6.61 -6.02 -11.91
N CYS A 13 5.68 -5.09 -12.09
CA CYS A 13 4.55 -4.92 -11.21
C CYS A 13 3.59 -6.13 -11.24
N ARG A 14 3.38 -6.79 -12.39
CA ARG A 14 2.61 -8.06 -12.45
C ARG A 14 3.32 -9.15 -11.66
N THR A 15 4.64 -9.25 -11.77
CA THR A 15 5.46 -10.19 -11.00
C THR A 15 5.44 -9.92 -9.49
N LEU A 16 5.28 -8.67 -9.05
CA LEU A 16 5.18 -8.31 -7.62
C LEU A 16 3.75 -8.40 -7.06
N PHE A 17 2.76 -7.86 -7.75
CA PHE A 17 1.40 -7.70 -7.24
C PHE A 17 0.45 -8.84 -7.68
N GLY A 18 0.78 -9.55 -8.77
CA GLY A 18 -0.03 -10.63 -9.35
C GLY A 18 -0.65 -10.24 -10.70
N PRO A 19 -1.07 -11.23 -11.51
CA PRO A 19 -1.66 -11.00 -12.84
C PRO A 19 -3.04 -10.33 -12.78
N GLU A 20 -3.79 -10.55 -11.70
CA GLU A 20 -5.15 -10.00 -11.48
C GLU A 20 -5.17 -8.50 -11.12
N PHE A 21 -4.00 -7.88 -10.95
CA PHE A 21 -3.92 -6.45 -10.68
C PHE A 21 -3.98 -5.69 -12.00
N GLN A 22 -5.07 -4.92 -12.22
CA GLN A 22 -5.15 -3.99 -13.35
C GLN A 22 -4.13 -2.88 -13.13
N LEU A 23 -2.95 -3.06 -13.73
CA LEU A 23 -1.92 -2.05 -13.73
C LEU A 23 -2.27 -1.01 -14.79
N ASN A 24 -2.66 0.16 -14.33
CA ASN A 24 -2.80 1.35 -15.17
C ASN A 24 -1.66 2.34 -14.89
N ARG A 25 -1.52 3.36 -15.74
CA ARG A 25 -0.54 4.44 -15.53
C ARG A 25 -0.73 5.13 -14.18
N ASP A 26 -1.98 5.22 -13.72
CA ASP A 26 -2.31 5.80 -12.41
C ASP A 26 -1.68 5.00 -11.26
N PHE A 27 -1.70 3.67 -11.33
CA PHE A 27 -1.06 2.81 -10.34
C PHE A 27 0.45 3.07 -10.24
N LEU A 28 1.16 3.16 -11.37
CA LEU A 28 2.60 3.45 -11.37
C LEU A 28 2.91 4.83 -10.79
N TYR A 29 2.05 5.82 -11.07
CA TYR A 29 2.18 7.16 -10.50
C TYR A 29 1.82 7.24 -9.00
N TYR A 30 1.15 6.26 -8.40
CA TYR A 30 0.88 6.30 -6.95
C TYR A 30 1.55 5.15 -6.18
N LEU A 31 2.32 4.33 -6.89
CA LEU A 31 3.12 3.28 -6.30
C LEU A 31 4.11 3.86 -5.29
N GLN A 32 3.97 3.47 -4.02
CA GLN A 32 4.84 3.92 -2.95
C GLN A 32 5.91 2.87 -2.62
N PRO A 33 7.14 3.28 -2.24
CA PRO A 33 8.22 2.35 -1.87
C PRO A 33 7.84 1.37 -0.74
N ALA A 34 6.95 1.77 0.18
CA ALA A 34 6.48 0.90 1.25
C ALA A 34 5.57 -0.23 0.74
N GLY A 35 4.69 0.08 -0.23
CA GLY A 35 3.80 -0.92 -0.87
C GLY A 35 4.58 -1.96 -1.66
N VAL A 36 5.59 -1.51 -2.42
CA VAL A 36 6.51 -2.38 -3.18
C VAL A 36 7.26 -3.32 -2.24
N ARG A 37 7.84 -2.79 -1.16
CA ARG A 37 8.54 -3.60 -0.15
C ARG A 37 7.62 -4.63 0.52
N SER A 38 6.36 -4.26 0.82
CA SER A 38 5.39 -5.17 1.41
C SER A 38 4.99 -6.30 0.45
N ALA A 39 4.72 -5.99 -0.81
CA ALA A 39 4.37 -6.97 -1.83
C ALA A 39 5.52 -7.96 -2.09
N TYR A 40 6.74 -7.43 -2.23
CA TYR A 40 7.96 -8.23 -2.35
C TYR A 40 8.14 -9.19 -1.19
N ARG A 41 8.11 -8.69 0.07
CA ARG A 41 8.27 -9.53 1.27
C ARG A 41 7.25 -10.66 1.33
N LYS A 42 6.00 -10.39 0.95
CA LYS A 42 4.92 -11.38 0.94
C LYS A 42 5.16 -12.47 -0.10
N LYS A 43 5.53 -12.11 -1.33
CA LYS A 43 5.87 -13.09 -2.38
C LYS A 43 7.14 -13.86 -2.05
N ALA A 44 8.18 -13.18 -1.59
CA ALA A 44 9.45 -13.78 -1.19
C ALA A 44 9.23 -14.84 -0.09
N LYS A 45 8.34 -14.61 0.87
CA LYS A 45 7.99 -15.60 1.90
C LYS A 45 7.40 -16.89 1.32
N VAL A 46 6.70 -16.82 0.19
CA VAL A 46 6.05 -17.98 -0.45
C VAL A 46 7.02 -18.69 -1.41
N THR A 47 7.84 -17.92 -2.13
CA THR A 47 8.73 -18.42 -3.19
C THR A 47 10.18 -18.61 -2.75
N HIS A 48 10.49 -18.52 -1.45
CA HIS A 48 11.87 -18.62 -0.97
C HIS A 48 12.47 -20.02 -1.23
N PRO A 49 13.71 -20.12 -1.76
CA PRO A 49 14.34 -21.41 -2.07
C PRO A 49 14.45 -22.32 -0.84
N ASP A 50 14.73 -21.78 0.35
CA ASP A 50 14.83 -22.57 1.59
C ASP A 50 13.55 -23.33 1.96
N ARG A 51 12.37 -22.88 1.50
CA ARG A 51 11.12 -23.62 1.72
C ARG A 51 11.03 -24.90 0.89
N PHE A 52 11.86 -25.01 -0.14
CA PHE A 52 11.89 -26.13 -1.07
C PHE A 52 13.23 -26.87 -1.03
N ALA A 53 14.02 -26.68 0.04
CA ALA A 53 15.34 -27.30 0.20
C ALA A 53 15.30 -28.84 0.19
N ILE A 54 14.18 -29.44 0.61
CA ILE A 54 13.96 -30.90 0.67
C ILE A 54 13.16 -31.40 -0.57
N SER A 55 12.82 -30.51 -1.51
CA SER A 55 12.02 -30.85 -2.70
C SER A 55 12.88 -31.42 -3.84
N ALA A 56 12.24 -32.13 -4.77
CA ALA A 56 12.91 -32.64 -5.97
C ALA A 56 13.67 -31.54 -6.74
N THR A 57 14.81 -31.90 -7.33
CA THR A 57 15.78 -30.98 -7.98
C THR A 57 15.13 -30.10 -9.06
N GLY A 58 14.12 -30.59 -9.77
CA GLY A 58 13.33 -29.82 -10.74
C GLY A 58 12.50 -28.70 -10.10
N THR A 59 11.89 -28.97 -8.95
CA THR A 59 11.10 -28.01 -8.18
C THR A 59 12.00 -26.93 -7.57
N GLN A 60 13.18 -27.30 -7.08
CA GLN A 60 14.17 -26.37 -6.54
C GLN A 60 14.66 -25.38 -7.62
N LYS A 61 15.05 -25.88 -8.80
CA LYS A 61 15.47 -25.02 -9.94
C LYS A 61 14.37 -24.07 -10.39
N ARG A 62 13.11 -24.53 -10.42
CA ARG A 62 11.95 -23.70 -10.77
C ARG A 62 11.73 -22.58 -9.73
N GLN A 63 11.77 -22.90 -8.44
CA GLN A 63 11.57 -21.91 -7.38
C GLN A 63 12.71 -20.89 -7.31
N GLN A 64 13.95 -21.32 -7.57
CA GLN A 64 15.09 -20.42 -7.67
C GLN A 64 14.94 -19.41 -8.82
N ARG A 65 14.47 -19.85 -10.00
CA ARG A 65 14.14 -18.94 -11.12
C ARG A 65 13.04 -17.96 -10.74
N LEU A 66 11.95 -18.45 -10.13
CA LEU A 66 10.85 -17.58 -9.68
C LEU A 66 11.30 -16.54 -8.64
N PHE A 67 12.24 -16.89 -7.78
CA PHE A 67 12.81 -15.97 -6.80
C PHE A 67 13.76 -14.95 -7.45
N GLN A 68 14.54 -15.34 -8.45
CA GLN A 68 15.35 -14.43 -9.26
C GLN A 68 14.47 -13.41 -10.01
N ASP A 69 13.41 -13.88 -10.67
CA ASP A 69 12.44 -13.03 -11.37
C ASP A 69 11.77 -12.04 -10.41
N LEU A 70 11.46 -12.47 -9.18
CA LEU A 70 10.90 -11.62 -8.13
C LEU A 70 11.87 -10.53 -7.69
N ASN A 71 13.15 -10.87 -7.52
CA ASN A 71 14.20 -9.92 -7.15
C ASN A 71 14.41 -8.87 -8.25
N GLN A 72 14.53 -9.32 -9.50
CA GLN A 72 14.66 -8.45 -10.66
C GLN A 72 13.45 -7.50 -10.77
N ALA A 73 12.23 -8.02 -10.60
CA ALA A 73 11.02 -7.21 -10.62
C ALA A 73 11.01 -6.15 -9.50
N HIS A 74 11.43 -6.51 -8.28
CA HIS A 74 11.55 -5.59 -7.17
C HIS A 74 12.56 -4.47 -7.45
N GLU A 75 13.72 -4.81 -8.02
CA GLU A 75 14.76 -3.85 -8.36
C GLU A 75 14.31 -2.88 -9.47
N THR A 76 13.70 -3.39 -10.55
CA THR A 76 13.17 -2.57 -11.65
C THR A 76 12.17 -1.53 -11.13
N VAL A 77 11.25 -1.96 -10.25
CA VAL A 77 10.25 -1.06 -9.66
C VAL A 77 10.90 -0.04 -8.70
N GLN A 78 11.88 -0.45 -7.90
CA GLN A 78 12.61 0.50 -7.04
C GLN A 78 13.41 1.53 -7.84
N ASN A 79 14.04 1.11 -8.94
CA ASN A 79 14.79 2.02 -9.81
C ASN A 79 13.87 3.02 -10.51
N PHE A 80 12.68 2.57 -10.97
CA PHE A 80 11.64 3.48 -11.48
C PHE A 80 11.21 4.51 -10.43
N LEU A 81 10.97 4.09 -9.18
CA LEU A 81 10.58 5.02 -8.10
C LEU A 81 11.69 6.04 -7.78
N LYS A 82 12.96 5.61 -7.76
CA LYS A 82 14.10 6.52 -7.56
C LYS A 82 14.25 7.53 -8.71
N GLN A 83 14.08 7.10 -9.95
CA GLN A 83 14.13 7.99 -11.12
C GLN A 83 12.98 9.01 -11.09
N ARG A 84 11.78 8.56 -10.70
CA ARG A 84 10.61 9.43 -10.51
C ARG A 84 10.83 10.48 -9.42
N GLU A 85 11.38 10.10 -8.27
CA GLU A 85 11.70 11.06 -7.19
C GLU A 85 12.74 12.09 -7.67
N ARG A 86 13.76 11.67 -8.43
CA ARG A 86 14.76 12.59 -9.00
C ARG A 86 14.16 13.63 -9.95
N ILE A 87 13.24 13.22 -10.84
CA ILE A 87 12.54 14.13 -11.78
C ILE A 87 11.65 15.13 -11.02
N THR A 88 11.04 14.70 -9.91
CA THR A 88 10.19 15.56 -9.08
C THR A 88 11.03 16.61 -8.33
N ILE A 89 12.24 16.25 -7.88
CA ILE A 89 13.15 17.12 -7.14
C ILE A 89 13.87 18.12 -8.07
N THR A 90 14.27 17.73 -9.28
CA THR A 90 14.88 18.65 -10.26
C THR A 90 13.89 19.68 -10.82
N GLY A 91 12.58 19.41 -10.77
CA GLY A 91 11.53 20.38 -11.09
C GLY A 91 11.28 21.44 -10.00
N PHE A 92 11.74 21.22 -8.77
CA PHE A 92 11.54 22.14 -7.63
C PHE A 92 12.74 23.07 -7.36
N SER A 93 13.84 22.94 -8.12
CA SER A 93 15.11 23.63 -7.88
C SER A 93 15.46 24.66 -8.96
N ARG A 94 14.49 25.41 -9.50
CA ARG A 94 14.78 26.63 -10.26
C ARG A 94 13.99 27.82 -9.73
N SER A 95 14.77 28.73 -9.14
CA SER A 95 14.57 30.18 -8.99
C SER A 95 13.43 30.68 -8.08
N ARG A 96 13.83 31.00 -6.83
CA ARG A 96 13.35 32.21 -6.14
C ARG A 96 13.80 33.44 -6.95
N THR A 97 12.93 33.93 -7.80
CA THR A 97 12.99 35.32 -8.25
C THR A 97 11.56 35.83 -8.40
N SER A 98 11.27 36.88 -7.66
CA SER A 98 10.02 37.63 -7.68
C SER A 98 9.75 38.14 -9.09
N TYR A 99 8.70 37.63 -9.74
CA TYR A 99 8.07 38.25 -10.89
C TYR A 99 6.57 38.00 -10.81
N THR A 100 5.82 39.09 -10.81
CA THR A 100 4.36 39.15 -10.93
C THR A 100 3.95 38.34 -12.16
N GLN A 101 3.39 37.14 -11.95
CA GLN A 101 2.92 36.32 -13.06
C GLN A 101 1.45 36.60 -13.36
N PRO A 102 1.09 36.86 -14.63
CA PRO A 102 -0.30 36.86 -15.05
C PRO A 102 -0.87 35.45 -14.84
N LYS A 103 -2.16 35.35 -14.50
CA LYS A 103 -2.93 34.11 -14.33
C LYS A 103 -2.79 33.20 -15.57
N ARG A 104 -1.70 32.42 -15.67
CA ARG A 104 -1.63 31.29 -16.57
C ARG A 104 -2.49 30.20 -15.94
N ARG A 105 -3.61 29.92 -16.61
CA ARG A 105 -4.51 28.79 -16.36
C ARG A 105 -3.68 27.59 -15.92
N ARG A 106 -3.94 27.11 -14.70
CA ARG A 106 -3.42 25.84 -14.20
C ARG A 106 -3.82 24.78 -15.21
N GLN A 107 -2.91 24.43 -16.13
CA GLN A 107 -3.14 23.30 -17.02
C GLN A 107 -3.39 22.07 -16.16
N ASP A 108 -4.47 21.39 -16.51
CA ASP A 108 -5.08 20.27 -15.80
C ASP A 108 -4.05 19.28 -15.29
N ARG A 109 -4.02 19.10 -13.96
CA ARG A 109 -3.44 17.87 -13.39
C ARG A 109 -4.38 16.73 -13.81
N PRO A 110 -3.93 15.72 -14.57
CA PRO A 110 -4.79 14.64 -15.07
C PRO A 110 -5.44 13.78 -13.96
N PHE A 111 -5.05 13.99 -12.70
CA PHE A 111 -5.50 13.23 -11.53
C PHE A 111 -6.71 13.81 -10.80
N GLY A 112 -7.13 15.04 -11.12
CA GLY A 112 -8.39 15.60 -10.63
C GLY A 112 -9.62 15.07 -11.39
N LYS A 113 -9.40 14.22 -12.41
CA LYS A 113 -10.46 13.72 -13.26
C LYS A 113 -11.25 12.63 -12.55
N TYR A 114 -12.57 12.75 -12.62
CA TYR A 114 -13.51 11.74 -12.20
C TYR A 114 -13.51 10.58 -13.20
N TYR A 115 -13.80 9.37 -12.71
CA TYR A 115 -13.98 8.22 -13.57
C TYR A 115 -15.37 8.26 -14.23
N HIS A 116 -15.44 7.89 -15.51
CA HIS A 116 -16.67 7.90 -16.31
C HIS A 116 -16.92 6.57 -17.04
N GLY A 117 -16.18 5.51 -16.69
CA GLY A 117 -16.30 4.19 -17.32
C GLY A 117 -17.26 3.26 -16.57
N PRO A 118 -17.38 2.00 -17.02
CA PRO A 118 -18.21 1.00 -16.36
C PRO A 118 -17.62 0.56 -15.00
N LEU A 119 -18.50 0.22 -14.06
CA LEU A 119 -18.10 -0.32 -12.76
C LEU A 119 -17.42 -1.69 -12.93
N PRO A 120 -16.23 -1.93 -12.35
CA PRO A 120 -15.55 -3.21 -12.46
C PRO A 120 -16.36 -4.39 -11.89
N THR A 121 -16.44 -5.48 -12.65
CA THR A 121 -17.11 -6.75 -12.27
C THR A 121 -16.25 -7.60 -11.33
N ARG A 122 -15.76 -6.99 -10.26
CA ARG A 122 -14.94 -7.63 -9.22
C ARG A 122 -15.18 -6.96 -7.89
N PRO A 123 -14.83 -7.61 -6.76
CA PRO A 123 -14.90 -6.95 -5.47
C PRO A 123 -13.99 -5.72 -5.43
N LEU A 124 -14.45 -4.65 -4.78
CA LEU A 124 -13.74 -3.38 -4.67
C LEU A 124 -13.55 -2.98 -3.21
N GLN A 125 -12.49 -2.22 -2.96
CA GLN A 125 -12.31 -1.53 -1.69
C GLN A 125 -13.08 -0.22 -1.72
N PHE A 126 -13.57 0.24 -0.57
CA PHE A 126 -14.42 1.41 -0.44
C PHE A 126 -13.95 2.65 -1.22
N GLY A 127 -12.68 3.04 -1.06
CA GLY A 127 -12.14 4.20 -1.79
C GLY A 127 -12.11 4.01 -3.32
N LEU A 128 -11.81 2.80 -3.81
CA LEU A 128 -11.86 2.51 -5.25
C LEU A 128 -13.29 2.47 -5.78
N PHE A 129 -14.22 1.94 -4.99
CA PHE A 129 -15.64 1.92 -5.33
C PHE A 129 -16.19 3.34 -5.52
N LEU A 130 -15.91 4.25 -4.58
CA LEU A 130 -16.26 5.66 -4.69
C LEU A 130 -15.66 6.34 -5.94
N TYR A 131 -14.41 5.99 -6.27
CA TYR A 131 -13.77 6.50 -7.47
C TYR A 131 -14.46 6.00 -8.75
N TYR A 132 -14.74 4.69 -8.84
CA TYR A 132 -15.40 4.11 -10.00
C TYR A 132 -16.88 4.51 -10.13
N LEU A 133 -17.54 4.87 -9.03
CA LEU A 133 -18.85 5.52 -9.07
C LEU A 133 -18.80 6.98 -9.54
N GLY A 134 -17.61 7.57 -9.69
CA GLY A 134 -17.47 8.98 -10.06
C GLY A 134 -17.86 9.96 -8.93
N ILE A 135 -17.98 9.49 -7.68
CA ILE A 135 -18.30 10.34 -6.53
C ILE A 135 -17.08 11.16 -6.11
N ILE A 136 -15.89 10.57 -6.22
CA ILE A 136 -14.62 11.22 -5.84
C ILE A 136 -13.57 11.06 -6.94
N PRO A 137 -12.66 12.03 -7.11
CA PRO A 137 -11.49 11.85 -7.97
C PRO A 137 -10.48 10.90 -7.32
N PHE A 138 -9.62 10.27 -8.13
CA PHE A 138 -8.62 9.33 -7.62
C PHE A 138 -7.67 9.98 -6.59
N THR A 139 -7.38 11.27 -6.73
CA THR A 139 -6.57 12.03 -5.75
C THR A 139 -7.17 12.05 -4.36
N ALA A 140 -8.51 12.05 -4.25
CA ALA A 140 -9.20 12.00 -2.97
C ALA A 140 -8.98 10.66 -2.28
N VAL A 141 -9.01 9.55 -3.03
CA VAL A 141 -8.70 8.19 -2.52
C VAL A 141 -7.29 8.14 -1.91
N VAL A 142 -6.30 8.65 -2.66
CA VAL A 142 -4.90 8.67 -2.20
C VAL A 142 -4.74 9.55 -0.96
N SER A 143 -5.39 10.71 -0.95
CA SER A 143 -5.34 11.63 0.17
C SER A 143 -5.99 11.03 1.42
N ALA A 144 -7.11 10.32 1.27
CA ALA A 144 -7.76 9.58 2.34
C ALA A 144 -6.85 8.50 2.93
N ILE A 145 -6.20 7.69 2.08
CA ILE A 145 -5.27 6.63 2.53
C ILE A 145 -4.09 7.25 3.28
N THR A 146 -3.56 8.38 2.79
CA THR A 146 -2.44 9.07 3.40
C THR A 146 -2.84 9.67 4.75
N TRP A 147 -4.02 10.30 4.83
CA TRP A 147 -4.60 10.82 6.06
C TRP A 147 -4.78 9.71 7.10
N GLN A 148 -5.35 8.57 6.69
CA GLN A 148 -5.57 7.44 7.58
C GLN A 148 -4.25 6.85 8.11
N ARG A 149 -3.21 6.79 7.29
CA ARG A 149 -1.89 6.30 7.70
C ARG A 149 -1.19 7.22 8.69
N ARG A 150 -1.31 8.55 8.52
CA ARG A 150 -0.71 9.54 9.43
C ARG A 150 -1.23 9.42 10.87
N GLN A 151 -2.45 8.92 11.04
CA GLN A 151 -3.07 8.71 12.34
C GLN A 151 -2.60 7.44 13.05
N ARG A 152 -1.80 6.59 12.40
CA ARG A 152 -1.34 5.32 12.99
C ARG A 152 -0.06 5.56 13.80
N PRO A 153 -0.11 5.65 15.14
CA PRO A 153 1.10 5.77 15.94
C PRO A 153 2.01 4.57 15.73
N VAL A 154 3.33 4.77 15.72
CA VAL A 154 4.29 3.67 15.56
C VAL A 154 4.23 2.79 16.82
N LEU A 155 4.22 1.47 16.65
CA LEU A 155 4.00 0.54 17.77
C LEU A 155 5.07 0.67 18.87
N GLY A 156 6.33 0.94 18.47
CA GLY A 156 7.44 1.21 19.39
C GLY A 156 7.24 2.49 20.21
N ASP A 157 6.69 3.56 19.61
CA ASP A 157 6.41 4.80 20.33
C ASP A 157 5.32 4.60 21.39
N ILE A 158 4.30 3.78 21.08
CA ILE A 158 3.25 3.42 22.05
C ILE A 158 3.87 2.65 23.21
N ALA A 159 4.70 1.64 22.91
CA ALA A 159 5.38 0.82 23.93
C ALA A 159 6.32 1.66 24.80
N LYS A 160 7.02 2.64 24.22
CA LYS A 160 7.83 3.60 24.96
C LYS A 160 7.00 4.47 25.89
N ARG A 161 5.89 5.04 25.40
CA ARG A 161 4.99 5.89 26.20
C ARG A 161 4.37 5.15 27.37
N TRP A 162 4.11 3.84 27.22
CA TRP A 162 3.61 2.99 28.29
C TRP A 162 4.69 2.45 29.22
N GLY A 163 5.96 2.82 29.00
CA GLY A 163 7.09 2.38 29.81
C GLY A 163 7.51 0.92 29.59
N TRP A 164 6.97 0.25 28.58
CA TRP A 164 7.24 -1.17 28.31
C TRP A 164 8.54 -1.39 27.52
N LEU A 165 8.96 -0.40 26.73
CA LEU A 165 10.22 -0.45 25.99
C LEU A 165 11.02 0.85 26.15
N LYS A 166 12.34 0.72 26.31
CA LYS A 166 13.31 1.81 26.21
C LYS A 166 13.78 2.00 24.76
N ASP A 167 14.37 3.15 24.45
CA ASP A 167 14.91 3.44 23.11
C ASP A 167 15.93 2.39 22.63
N GLU A 168 16.75 1.88 23.54
CA GLU A 168 17.73 0.82 23.26
C GLU A 168 17.05 -0.49 22.83
N GLN A 169 16.01 -0.90 23.57
CA GLN A 169 15.24 -2.10 23.26
C GLN A 169 14.48 -1.96 21.94
N ILE A 170 13.98 -0.75 21.63
CA ILE A 170 13.36 -0.48 20.31
C ILE A 170 14.37 -0.64 19.18
N LYS A 171 15.58 -0.08 19.33
CA LYS A 171 16.67 -0.26 18.36
C LYS A 171 17.03 -1.74 18.19
N GLN A 172 17.07 -2.50 19.28
CA GLN A 172 17.33 -3.94 19.26
C GLN A 172 16.27 -4.69 18.43
N VAL A 173 14.97 -4.40 18.63
CA VAL A 173 13.87 -4.99 17.84
C VAL A 173 13.96 -4.62 16.35
N LEU A 174 14.33 -3.37 16.04
CA LEU A 174 14.47 -2.90 14.66
C LEU A 174 15.66 -3.55 13.94
N ASN A 175 16.77 -3.73 14.66
CA ASN A 175 18.00 -4.32 14.14
C ASN A 175 17.96 -5.85 14.10
N TYR A 176 16.97 -6.48 14.73
CA TYR A 176 16.79 -7.92 14.68
C TYR A 176 16.46 -8.39 13.26
N ARG A 177 17.41 -9.09 12.64
CA ARG A 177 17.34 -9.60 11.26
C ARG A 177 17.04 -11.09 11.20
N ASN A 178 16.10 -11.58 12.01
CA ASN A 178 15.61 -12.94 11.87
C ASN A 178 14.30 -12.92 11.06
N GLY A 179 14.38 -13.04 9.73
CA GLY A 179 13.21 -13.12 8.86
C GLY A 179 12.30 -11.88 8.77
N ALA A 180 11.14 -12.08 8.13
CA ALA A 180 10.16 -11.04 7.82
C ALA A 180 9.11 -10.82 8.92
N TYR A 181 9.48 -11.02 10.19
CA TYR A 181 8.57 -10.78 11.32
C TYR A 181 8.24 -9.30 11.49
N LYS A 182 7.02 -9.03 11.94
CA LYS A 182 6.55 -7.67 12.30
C LYS A 182 7.18 -7.25 13.63
N PHE A 183 7.14 -5.94 13.92
CA PHE A 183 7.73 -5.40 15.15
C PHE A 183 7.28 -6.13 16.43
N GLY A 184 5.96 -6.37 16.59
CA GLY A 184 5.43 -7.10 17.75
C GLY A 184 5.96 -8.53 17.86
N GLU A 185 5.96 -9.27 16.75
CA GLU A 185 6.49 -10.65 16.69
C GLU A 185 7.98 -10.69 17.04
N ARG A 186 8.77 -9.72 16.57
CA ARG A 186 10.19 -9.60 16.92
C ARG A 186 10.40 -9.27 18.39
N ALA A 187 9.58 -8.37 18.94
CA ALA A 187 9.65 -8.01 20.36
C ALA A 187 9.28 -9.20 21.27
N GLU A 188 8.33 -10.04 20.85
CA GLU A 188 8.02 -11.30 21.52
C GLU A 188 9.17 -12.30 21.44
N GLN A 189 9.77 -12.48 20.27
CA GLN A 189 10.93 -13.39 20.10
C GLN A 189 12.15 -12.96 20.91
N LEU A 190 12.34 -11.66 21.10
CA LEU A 190 13.43 -11.11 21.91
C LEU A 190 13.12 -11.12 23.42
N GLY A 191 11.93 -11.57 23.84
CA GLY A 191 11.49 -11.53 25.24
C GLY A 191 11.28 -10.13 25.79
N LEU A 192 11.24 -9.11 24.92
CA LEU A 192 11.11 -7.70 25.30
C LEU A 192 9.66 -7.28 25.54
N LEU A 193 8.70 -7.97 24.91
CA LEU A 193 7.27 -7.80 25.12
C LEU A 193 6.59 -9.16 25.20
N THR A 194 5.57 -9.27 26.04
CA THR A 194 4.68 -10.44 26.06
C THR A 194 3.64 -10.36 24.94
N SER A 195 3.07 -11.51 24.54
CA SER A 195 2.00 -11.54 23.54
C SER A 195 0.75 -10.75 23.98
N LEU A 196 0.50 -10.63 25.28
CA LEU A 196 -0.58 -9.77 25.82
C LEU A 196 -0.28 -8.28 25.56
N GLN A 197 0.96 -7.85 25.85
CA GLN A 197 1.40 -6.47 25.61
C GLN A 197 1.34 -6.13 24.12
N VAL A 198 1.79 -7.01 23.23
CA VAL A 198 1.69 -6.79 21.78
C VAL A 198 0.24 -6.65 21.32
N ARG A 199 -0.67 -7.50 21.83
CA ARG A 199 -2.11 -7.38 21.54
C ARG A 199 -2.68 -6.05 22.03
N ALA A 200 -2.31 -5.60 23.23
CA ALA A 200 -2.74 -4.32 23.78
C ALA A 200 -2.24 -3.13 22.94
N LEU A 201 -0.97 -3.15 22.50
CA LEU A 201 -0.41 -2.14 21.61
C LEU A 201 -1.14 -2.09 20.26
N LEU A 202 -1.43 -3.26 19.68
CA LEU A 202 -2.16 -3.36 18.41
C LEU A 202 -3.60 -2.87 18.54
N LEU A 203 -4.26 -3.15 19.67
CA LEU A 203 -5.60 -2.65 19.95
C LEU A 203 -5.59 -1.12 20.05
N HIS A 204 -4.67 -0.53 20.82
CA HIS A 204 -4.53 0.92 20.94
C HIS A 204 -4.20 1.61 19.61
N GLN A 205 -3.32 1.00 18.81
CA GLN A 205 -3.00 1.51 17.48
C GLN A 205 -4.24 1.49 16.56
N ARG A 206 -5.08 0.45 16.68
CA ARG A 206 -6.31 0.32 15.88
C ARG A 206 -7.38 1.32 16.30
N THR A 207 -7.57 1.59 17.59
CA THR A 207 -8.58 2.55 18.06
C THR A 207 -8.28 4.00 17.67
N ARG A 208 -7.00 4.33 17.44
CA ARG A 208 -6.57 5.67 16.99
C ARG A 208 -6.75 5.92 15.49
N GLN A 209 -6.85 4.86 14.68
CA GLN A 209 -6.97 4.98 13.23
C GLN A 209 -8.43 5.22 12.86
N LYS A 210 -8.80 6.46 12.47
CA LYS A 210 -10.16 6.76 12.01
C LYS A 210 -10.50 5.94 10.75
N GLN A 211 -11.78 5.70 10.53
CA GLN A 211 -12.25 5.04 9.32
C GLN A 211 -12.07 5.96 8.10
N LEU A 212 -11.78 5.35 6.95
CA LEU A 212 -11.53 6.08 5.70
C LEU A 212 -12.73 6.94 5.27
N GLY A 213 -13.96 6.51 5.57
CA GLY A 213 -15.20 7.26 5.28
C GLY A 213 -15.24 8.65 5.91
N HIS A 214 -14.74 8.80 7.14
CA HIS A 214 -14.72 10.09 7.83
C HIS A 214 -13.90 11.15 7.10
N TYR A 215 -12.82 10.76 6.42
CA TYR A 215 -12.05 11.69 5.62
C TYR A 215 -12.91 12.36 4.55
N PHE A 216 -13.75 11.58 3.86
CA PHE A 216 -14.56 12.10 2.77
C PHE A 216 -15.69 13.01 3.27
N ILE A 217 -16.24 12.71 4.46
CA ILE A 217 -17.19 13.59 5.14
C ILE A 217 -16.50 14.90 5.58
N GLU A 218 -15.34 14.81 6.25
CA GLU A 218 -14.56 15.98 6.69
C GLU A 218 -14.13 16.89 5.52
N GLN A 219 -13.93 16.32 4.33
CA GLN A 219 -13.57 17.07 3.11
C GLN A 219 -14.79 17.50 2.28
N GLY A 220 -16.02 17.19 2.71
CA GLY A 220 -17.25 17.61 2.05
C GLY A 220 -17.58 16.88 0.73
N PHE A 221 -17.06 15.67 0.51
CA PHE A 221 -17.42 14.88 -0.69
C PHE A 221 -18.82 14.28 -0.62
N PHE A 222 -19.27 13.91 0.58
CA PHE A 222 -20.60 13.38 0.86
C PHE A 222 -20.87 13.43 2.38
N ASP A 223 -22.12 13.27 2.79
CA ASP A 223 -22.53 13.27 4.20
C ASP A 223 -22.62 11.86 4.81
N ALA A 224 -23.01 11.78 6.08
CA ALA A 224 -23.09 10.51 6.79
C ALA A 224 -24.19 9.56 6.26
N GLU A 225 -25.28 10.11 5.72
CA GLU A 225 -26.38 9.32 5.15
C GLU A 225 -25.96 8.70 3.82
N ALA A 226 -25.36 9.51 2.94
CA ALA A 226 -24.77 9.05 1.69
C ALA A 226 -23.66 8.01 1.91
N LEU A 227 -22.86 8.15 2.99
CA LEU A 227 -21.87 7.13 3.35
C LEU A 227 -22.53 5.77 3.59
N ASN A 228 -23.61 5.72 4.37
CA ASN A 228 -24.30 4.47 4.69
C ASN A 228 -24.89 3.83 3.42
N LEU A 229 -25.48 4.64 2.55
CA LEU A 229 -26.03 4.19 1.27
C LEU A 229 -24.95 3.57 0.38
N VAL A 230 -23.80 4.25 0.22
CA VAL A 230 -22.67 3.72 -0.56
C VAL A 230 -22.09 2.46 0.05
N LEU A 231 -22.03 2.35 1.38
CA LEU A 231 -21.55 1.14 2.05
C LEU A 231 -22.46 -0.07 1.79
N THR A 232 -23.78 0.15 1.76
CA THR A 232 -24.76 -0.89 1.39
C THR A 232 -24.57 -1.33 -0.07
N GLN A 233 -24.48 -0.38 -1.00
CA GLN A 233 -24.22 -0.67 -2.42
C GLN A 233 -22.90 -1.42 -2.63
N LEU A 234 -21.84 -1.03 -1.91
CA LEU A 234 -20.56 -1.73 -1.94
C LEU A 234 -20.70 -3.19 -1.45
N ALA A 235 -21.46 -3.40 -0.38
CA ALA A 235 -21.67 -4.74 0.16
C ALA A 235 -22.40 -5.64 -0.83
N GLU A 236 -23.45 -5.14 -1.46
CA GLU A 236 -24.21 -5.83 -2.52
C GLU A 236 -23.32 -6.15 -3.73
N HIS A 237 -22.60 -5.14 -4.25
CA HIS A 237 -21.65 -5.31 -5.35
C HIS A 237 -20.61 -6.39 -5.04
N ASN A 238 -19.97 -6.30 -3.87
CA ASN A 238 -18.95 -7.26 -3.45
C ASN A 238 -19.52 -8.66 -3.21
N GLN A 239 -20.79 -8.78 -2.82
CA GLN A 239 -21.47 -10.06 -2.65
C GLN A 239 -21.69 -10.75 -3.99
N THR A 240 -22.11 -10.01 -5.01
CA THR A 240 -22.31 -10.50 -6.38
C THR A 240 -21.03 -11.10 -6.95
N TYR A 241 -19.90 -10.41 -6.83
CA TYR A 241 -18.62 -10.85 -7.38
C TYR A 241 -17.75 -11.65 -6.37
N ARG A 242 -18.32 -12.11 -5.26
CA ARG A 242 -17.55 -12.76 -4.17
C ARG A 242 -17.01 -14.13 -4.55
N LYS A 243 -17.82 -14.93 -5.25
CA LYS A 243 -17.53 -16.36 -5.51
C LYS A 243 -16.38 -16.52 -6.50
N ASP A 244 -16.34 -15.69 -7.52
CA ASP A 244 -15.33 -15.71 -8.59
C ASP A 244 -13.93 -15.29 -8.11
N PHE A 245 -13.83 -14.62 -6.96
CA PHE A 245 -12.59 -14.08 -6.40
C PHE A 245 -12.27 -14.60 -4.99
N SER A 246 -12.86 -15.71 -4.57
CA SER A 246 -12.78 -16.28 -3.21
C SER A 246 -11.36 -16.65 -2.72
N GLY A 247 -10.37 -16.72 -3.62
CA GLY A 247 -8.95 -16.89 -3.30
C GLY A 247 -8.12 -15.59 -3.24
N HIS A 248 -8.73 -14.43 -3.50
CA HIS A 248 -8.02 -13.18 -3.76
C HIS A 248 -8.25 -12.10 -2.70
N TYR A 249 -7.14 -11.45 -2.36
CA TYR A 249 -6.96 -10.57 -1.22
C TYR A 249 -7.80 -9.28 -1.28
N TYR A 250 -9.03 -9.35 -0.80
CA TYR A 250 -9.78 -8.18 -0.35
C TYR A 250 -9.83 -8.20 1.18
N TYR A 251 -9.19 -7.22 1.82
CA TYR A 251 -9.27 -7.05 3.27
C TYR A 251 -10.70 -6.66 3.62
N TYR A 252 -11.50 -7.65 4.02
CA TYR A 252 -12.78 -7.40 4.65
C TYR A 252 -12.53 -6.77 6.01
N HIS A 253 -13.10 -5.58 6.23
CA HIS A 253 -13.35 -5.14 7.60
C HIS A 253 -14.37 -6.14 8.17
N ARG A 254 -13.89 -7.07 9.02
CA ARG A 254 -14.79 -7.83 9.88
C ARG A 254 -15.60 -6.81 10.68
N LYS A 255 -16.93 -6.96 10.62
CA LYS A 255 -17.88 -6.33 11.54
C LYS A 255 -17.38 -6.49 12.97
#